data_AF-A0A7R8VSJ0-F1
#
_entry.id   AF-A0A7R8VSJ0-F1
#
_cell.length_a   1.000
_cell.length_b   1.000
_cell.length_c   1.000
_cell.angle_alpha   90.00
_cell.angle_beta   90.00
_cell.angle_gamma   90.00
#
_symmetry.space_group_name_H-M   'P 1'
#
loop_
_entity.id
_entity.type
_entity.pdbx_description
1 polymer ?
#
loop_
_entity_poly.entity_id
_entity_poly.type
_entity_poly.pdbx_seq_one_letter_code
_entity_poly.pdbx_strand_id
1 'polypeptide(L)'
;MRWKVGEFRRRRLRVCVNCWYCNENTTVPYENVNCFECPHCDQYNGFSNDGGYNKDIPAQHDELLNHPINTANQTKSLGQISSSKSLCHYCNINQELKIQQLAGFVASRPSKYDQEIEQYRPSKYDQEIEQYR
;
A
#
# COMPACT_ATOMS: atom_id res chain seq x y z
N MET A 1 -25.12 -10.77 -36.01
CA MET A 1 -24.23 -10.47 -34.86
C MET A 1 -22.94 -11.24 -35.07
N ARG A 2 -21.83 -10.56 -35.40
CA ARG A 2 -20.56 -11.20 -35.78
C ARG A 2 -19.57 -11.03 -34.63
N TRP A 3 -19.56 -11.98 -33.70
CA TRP A 3 -18.59 -12.04 -32.63
C TRP A 3 -17.19 -12.24 -33.22
N LYS A 4 -16.26 -11.34 -32.93
CA LYS A 4 -14.88 -11.44 -33.44
C LYS A 4 -14.22 -12.64 -32.76
N VAL A 5 -13.84 -13.63 -33.56
CA VAL A 5 -13.20 -14.90 -33.16
C VAL A 5 -12.00 -14.73 -32.20
N GLY A 6 -11.38 -13.54 -32.16
CA GLY A 6 -10.27 -13.19 -31.26
C GLY A 6 -10.64 -12.88 -29.80
N GLU A 7 -11.90 -12.54 -29.47
CA GLU A 7 -12.31 -12.28 -28.09
C GLU A 7 -12.53 -13.57 -27.29
N PHE A 8 -13.08 -14.60 -27.94
CA PHE A 8 -13.28 -15.93 -27.32
C PHE A 8 -11.98 -16.63 -26.95
N ARG A 9 -10.89 -16.41 -27.72
CA ARG A 9 -9.59 -17.05 -27.44
C ARG A 9 -8.92 -16.50 -26.19
N ARG A 10 -9.06 -15.21 -25.89
CA ARG A 10 -8.42 -14.57 -24.73
C ARG A 10 -9.04 -15.00 -23.40
N ARG A 11 -10.35 -15.27 -23.36
CA ARG A 11 -11.04 -15.73 -22.14
C ARG A 11 -10.56 -17.09 -21.61
N ARG A 12 -9.91 -17.91 -22.47
CA ARG A 12 -9.33 -19.21 -22.08
C ARG A 12 -7.87 -19.12 -21.63
N LEU A 13 -7.21 -17.98 -21.84
CA LEU A 13 -5.82 -17.81 -21.45
C LEU A 13 -5.78 -17.54 -19.95
N ARG A 14 -4.93 -18.30 -19.27
CA ARG A 14 -4.53 -18.00 -17.90
C ARG A 14 -3.26 -17.17 -17.94
N VAL A 15 -3.12 -16.24 -17.00
CA VAL A 15 -1.98 -15.34 -16.91
C VAL A 15 -1.48 -15.25 -15.49
N CYS A 16 -0.17 -15.10 -15.35
CA CYS A 16 0.48 -14.88 -14.07
C CYS A 16 0.37 -13.40 -13.71
N VAL A 17 -0.13 -13.12 -12.50
CA VAL A 17 -0.30 -11.78 -11.93
C VAL A 17 0.27 -11.76 -10.52
N ASN A 18 0.72 -10.59 -10.07
CA ASN A 18 1.24 -10.39 -8.73
C ASN A 18 0.15 -9.82 -7.82
N CYS A 19 0.07 -10.30 -6.58
CA CYS A 19 -0.83 -9.73 -5.57
C CYS A 19 -0.19 -8.52 -4.91
N TRP A 20 -0.84 -7.35 -5.02
CA TRP A 20 -0.39 -6.10 -4.39
C TRP A 20 -0.20 -6.15 -2.86
N TYR A 21 -0.85 -7.09 -2.16
CA TYR A 21 -0.81 -7.17 -0.68
C TYR A 21 0.31 -8.06 -0.16
N CYS A 22 0.34 -9.32 -0.62
CA CYS A 22 1.34 -10.29 -0.14
C CYS A 22 2.56 -10.41 -1.08
N ASN A 23 2.55 -9.73 -2.22
CA ASN A 23 3.57 -9.79 -3.26
C ASN A 23 3.81 -11.19 -3.84
N GLU A 24 2.90 -12.13 -3.60
CA GLU A 24 2.95 -13.48 -4.19
C GLU A 24 2.31 -13.49 -5.58
N ASN A 25 2.91 -14.28 -6.47
CA ASN A 25 2.37 -14.50 -7.80
C ASN A 25 1.26 -15.57 -7.78
N THR A 26 0.23 -15.35 -8.59
CA THR A 26 -0.85 -16.32 -8.81
C THR A 26 -1.26 -16.36 -10.28
N THR A 27 -1.97 -17.41 -10.67
CA THR A 27 -2.44 -17.59 -12.05
C THR A 27 -3.95 -17.46 -12.11
N VAL A 28 -4.44 -16.48 -12.86
CA VAL A 28 -5.87 -16.17 -13.01
C VAL A 28 -6.31 -16.24 -14.47
N PRO A 29 -7.60 -16.44 -14.77
CA PRO A 29 -8.12 -16.18 -16.11
C PRO A 29 -7.77 -14.76 -16.56
N TYR A 30 -7.49 -14.56 -17.86
CA TYR A 30 -7.12 -13.25 -18.41
C TYR A 30 -8.18 -12.17 -18.12
N GLU A 31 -9.46 -12.54 -18.07
CA GLU A 31 -10.55 -11.62 -17.73
C GLU A 31 -10.54 -11.17 -16.25
N ASN A 32 -9.79 -11.87 -15.38
CA ASN A 32 -9.72 -11.62 -13.96
C ASN A 32 -8.43 -10.93 -13.51
N VAL A 33 -7.59 -10.44 -14.41
CA VAL A 33 -6.28 -9.84 -14.06
C VAL A 33 -6.37 -8.67 -13.08
N ASN A 34 -7.51 -8.00 -13.03
CA ASN A 34 -7.80 -6.88 -12.13
C ASN A 34 -9.10 -7.12 -11.34
N CYS A 35 -9.48 -8.38 -11.08
CA CYS A 35 -10.64 -8.70 -10.25
C CYS A 35 -10.56 -10.14 -9.71
N PHE A 36 -9.66 -10.38 -8.77
CA PHE A 36 -9.51 -11.71 -8.17
C PHE A 36 -9.22 -11.62 -6.67
N GLU A 37 -9.65 -12.62 -5.91
CA GLU A 37 -9.21 -12.81 -4.52
C GLU A 37 -7.90 -13.62 -4.54
N CYS A 38 -6.89 -13.13 -3.82
CA CYS A 38 -5.59 -13.77 -3.78
C CYS A 38 -5.67 -15.10 -3.00
N PRO A 39 -5.26 -16.24 -3.56
CA PRO A 39 -5.34 -17.53 -2.87
C PRO A 39 -4.34 -17.68 -1.71
N HIS A 40 -3.44 -16.72 -1.52
CA HIS A 40 -2.40 -16.75 -0.49
C HIS A 40 -2.73 -15.92 0.75
N CYS A 41 -3.54 -14.86 0.61
CA CYS A 41 -3.84 -13.92 1.69
C CYS A 41 -5.30 -13.47 1.74
N ASP A 42 -6.16 -14.03 0.89
CA ASP A 42 -7.60 -13.76 0.80
C ASP A 42 -7.97 -12.29 0.51
N GLN A 43 -6.99 -11.45 0.20
CA GLN A 43 -7.23 -10.05 -0.16
C GLN A 43 -7.67 -9.93 -1.62
N TYR A 44 -8.65 -9.06 -1.85
CA TYR A 44 -9.14 -8.74 -3.19
C TYR A 44 -8.14 -7.87 -3.97
N ASN A 45 -7.80 -8.28 -5.18
CA ASN A 45 -6.89 -7.61 -6.09
C ASN A 45 -7.68 -7.10 -7.32
N GLY A 46 -8.07 -5.84 -7.25
CA GLY A 46 -8.83 -5.17 -8.30
C GLY A 46 -9.04 -3.70 -8.01
N PHE A 47 -8.46 -2.84 -8.85
CA PHE A 47 -8.42 -1.39 -8.62
C PHE A 47 -9.01 -0.61 -9.79
N SER A 48 -9.63 0.54 -9.49
CA SER A 48 -10.00 1.56 -10.45
C SER A 48 -8.79 2.42 -10.83
N ASN A 49 -8.91 3.24 -11.89
CA ASN A 49 -7.80 4.05 -12.40
C ASN A 49 -7.28 5.11 -11.41
N ASP A 50 -8.08 5.46 -10.41
CA ASP A 50 -7.74 6.36 -9.31
C ASP A 50 -7.15 5.63 -8.09
N GLY A 51 -6.98 4.30 -8.16
CA GLY A 51 -6.38 3.48 -7.11
C GLY A 51 -7.35 2.97 -6.05
N GLY A 52 -8.65 3.31 -6.13
CA GLY A 52 -9.69 2.71 -5.29
C GLY A 52 -9.99 1.25 -5.68
N TYR A 53 -10.83 0.55 -4.91
CA TYR A 53 -11.32 -0.76 -5.32
C TYR A 53 -12.33 -0.63 -6.46
N ASN A 54 -12.26 -1.52 -7.45
CA ASN A 54 -13.22 -1.55 -8.55
C ASN A 54 -14.52 -2.32 -8.25
N LYS A 55 -14.73 -2.69 -6.98
CA LYS A 55 -15.96 -3.25 -6.44
C LYS A 55 -16.26 -2.60 -5.10
N ASP A 56 -17.54 -2.59 -4.74
CA ASP A 56 -17.93 -2.26 -3.38
C ASP A 56 -17.49 -3.39 -2.42
N ILE A 57 -16.90 -3.01 -1.29
CA ILE A 57 -16.48 -3.92 -0.23
C ILE A 57 -17.20 -3.47 1.04
N PRO A 58 -18.40 -4.02 1.33
CA PRO A 58 -19.23 -3.58 2.46
C PRO A 58 -18.52 -3.58 3.82
N ALA A 59 -17.59 -4.51 4.03
CA ALA A 59 -16.77 -4.59 5.24
C ALA A 59 -15.89 -3.36 5.50
N GLN A 60 -15.65 -2.52 4.48
CA GLN A 60 -14.98 -1.23 4.65
C GLN A 60 -15.90 -0.15 5.24
N HIS A 61 -17.22 -0.33 5.17
CA HIS A 61 -18.22 0.64 5.61
C HIS A 61 -18.97 0.19 6.87
N ASP A 62 -19.00 -1.12 7.15
CA ASP A 62 -19.62 -1.70 8.32
C ASP A 62 -18.66 -2.69 8.99
N GLU A 63 -18.20 -2.33 10.19
CA GLU A 63 -17.26 -3.13 10.96
C GLU A 63 -17.81 -4.50 11.37
N LEU A 64 -19.14 -4.64 11.45
CA LEU A 64 -19.79 -5.90 11.77
C LEU A 64 -19.62 -6.94 10.66
N LEU A 65 -19.29 -6.50 9.45
CA LEU A 65 -19.03 -7.36 8.29
C LEU A 65 -17.54 -7.76 8.17
N ASN A 66 -16.67 -7.25 9.04
CA ASN A 66 -15.28 -7.72 9.09
C ASN A 66 -15.22 -9.16 9.57
N HIS A 67 -14.35 -9.97 8.95
CA HIS A 67 -14.11 -11.32 9.43
C HIS A 67 -13.61 -11.26 10.88
N PRO A 68 -14.26 -11.98 11.82
CA PRO A 68 -13.83 -11.99 13.21
C PRO A 68 -12.42 -12.55 13.26
N ILE A 69 -11.47 -11.70 13.68
CA ILE A 69 -10.10 -12.15 13.94
C ILE A 69 -10.16 -13.00 15.20
N ASN A 70 -10.32 -14.32 15.05
CA ASN A 70 -10.05 -15.26 16.13
C ASN A 70 -8.53 -15.24 16.36
N THR A 71 -8.08 -14.35 17.24
CA THR A 71 -6.69 -14.25 17.70
C THR A 71 -6.16 -15.54 18.33
N ALA A 72 -7.02 -16.53 18.59
CA ALA A 72 -6.67 -17.83 19.17
C ALA A 72 -5.67 -18.65 18.33
N ASN A 73 -5.64 -18.48 17.00
CA ASN A 73 -4.78 -19.31 16.11
C ASN A 73 -3.63 -18.53 15.44
N GLN A 74 -3.43 -17.24 15.77
CA GLN A 74 -2.21 -16.54 15.38
C GLN A 74 -1.11 -16.79 16.43
N THR A 75 -0.63 -18.03 16.47
CA THR A 75 0.66 -18.40 17.09
C THR A 75 1.84 -18.14 16.15
N LYS A 76 1.63 -17.38 15.06
CA LYS A 76 2.73 -16.56 14.57
C LYS A 76 2.92 -15.52 15.66
N SER A 77 3.95 -15.71 16.47
CA SER A 77 4.38 -14.66 17.38
C SER A 77 4.29 -13.37 16.58
N LEU A 78 3.40 -12.45 17.00
CA LEU A 78 3.65 -11.04 16.86
C LEU A 78 4.96 -10.88 17.61
N GLY A 79 6.06 -11.21 16.92
CA GLY A 79 7.35 -11.47 17.52
C GLY A 79 7.56 -10.24 18.33
N GLN A 80 7.58 -10.42 19.67
CA GLN A 80 7.67 -9.36 20.66
C GLN A 80 8.45 -8.26 20.00
N ILE A 81 7.74 -7.24 19.48
CA ILE A 81 8.43 -6.12 18.86
C ILE A 81 8.99 -5.50 20.11
N SER A 82 10.21 -5.91 20.42
CA SER A 82 10.89 -5.50 21.61
C SER A 82 10.79 -3.99 21.56
N SER A 83 9.98 -3.42 22.46
CA SER A 83 9.80 -1.97 22.54
C SER A 83 11.11 -1.28 22.94
N SER A 84 12.20 -2.06 23.06
CA SER A 84 13.58 -1.65 23.26
C SER A 84 14.23 -0.91 22.07
N LYS A 85 13.54 -0.67 20.95
CA LYS A 85 14.04 0.22 19.88
C LYS A 85 13.34 1.59 19.88
N SER A 86 13.08 2.13 21.06
CA SER A 86 12.86 3.57 21.21
C SER A 86 14.10 4.29 20.69
N LEU A 87 13.93 5.25 19.80
CA LEU A 87 15.00 6.19 19.46
C LEU A 87 15.44 6.94 20.74
N CYS A 88 16.63 7.57 20.74
CA CYS A 88 16.97 8.49 21.83
C CYS A 88 16.02 9.71 21.80
N HIS A 89 15.93 10.45 22.90
CA HIS A 89 15.07 11.65 22.99
C HIS A 89 15.22 12.59 21.79
N TYR A 90 16.46 12.87 21.41
CA TYR A 90 16.78 13.73 20.27
C TYR A 90 16.31 13.14 18.92
N CYS A 91 16.53 11.85 18.69
CA CYS A 91 16.10 11.20 17.47
C CYS A 91 14.56 11.09 17.39
N ASN A 92 13.86 10.95 18.51
CA ASN A 92 12.39 11.03 18.53
C ASN A 92 11.90 12.43 18.13
N ILE A 93 12.51 13.49 18.67
CA ILE A 93 12.18 14.87 18.29
C ILE A 93 12.42 15.09 16.79
N ASN A 94 13.57 14.64 16.28
CA ASN A 94 13.88 14.76 14.85
C ASN A 94 12.91 13.97 13.97
N GLN A 95 12.45 12.80 14.43
CA GLN A 95 11.43 12.04 13.73
C GLN A 95 10.10 12.78 13.71
N GLU A 96 9.66 13.33 14.85
CA GLU A 96 8.43 14.10 14.97
C GLU A 96 8.45 15.34 14.05
N LEU A 97 9.55 16.09 14.04
CA LEU A 97 9.72 17.26 13.17
C LEU A 97 9.63 16.88 11.68
N LYS A 98 10.24 15.76 11.28
CA LYS A 98 10.12 15.26 9.91
C LYS A 98 8.69 14.92 9.53
N ILE A 99 7.95 14.26 10.43
CA ILE A 99 6.53 13.92 10.20
C ILE A 99 5.69 15.19 10.04
N GLN A 100 5.85 16.16 10.94
CA GLN A 100 5.09 17.42 10.89
C GLN A 100 5.36 18.22 9.60
N GLN A 101 6.62 18.27 9.16
CA GLN A 101 7.00 18.94 7.91
C GLN A 101 6.43 18.25 6.68
N LEU A 102 6.49 16.91 6.64
CA LEU A 102 5.92 16.13 5.54
C LEU A 102 4.40 16.26 5.48
N ALA A 103 3.73 16.26 6.63
CA ALA A 103 2.28 16.43 6.72
C ALA A 103 1.84 17.85 6.31
N GLY A 104 2.66 18.86 6.59
CA GLY A 104 2.41 20.25 6.20
C GLY A 104 2.89 20.63 4.80
N PHE A 105 3.53 19.73 4.06
CA PHE A 105 4.06 20.03 2.74
C PHE A 105 2.94 20.27 1.73
N VAL A 106 2.99 21.44 1.07
CA VAL A 106 2.13 21.78 -0.06
C VAL A 106 3.03 22.27 -1.19
N ALA A 107 3.03 21.53 -2.30
CA ALA A 107 3.81 21.92 -3.47
C ALA A 107 3.33 23.29 -3.99
N SER A 108 4.28 24.19 -4.22
CA SER A 108 4.03 25.50 -4.82
C SER A 108 3.46 25.37 -6.24
N ARG A 109 3.85 24.29 -6.94
CA ARG A 109 3.25 23.86 -8.20
C ARG A 109 2.91 22.37 -8.13
N PRO A 110 1.63 21.99 -8.19
CA PRO A 110 1.23 20.58 -8.14
C PRO A 110 1.91 19.71 -9.20
N SER A 111 2.15 20.25 -10.40
CA SER A 111 2.81 19.54 -11.50
C SER A 111 4.30 19.24 -11.26
N LYS A 112 4.89 19.79 -10.21
CA LYS A 112 6.29 19.59 -9.82
C LYS A 112 6.42 19.00 -8.43
N TYR A 113 5.35 18.46 -7.87
CA TYR A 113 5.32 17.86 -6.54
C TYR A 113 6.53 16.94 -6.30
N ASP A 114 6.77 15.99 -7.21
CA ASP A 114 7.87 15.03 -7.09
C ASP A 114 9.26 15.69 -7.11
N GLN A 115 9.42 16.82 -7.80
CA GLN A 115 10.68 17.56 -7.82
C GLN A 115 10.85 18.44 -6.58
N GLU A 116 9.75 18.99 -6.06
CA GLU A 116 9.74 19.86 -4.88
C GLU A 116 9.89 19.04 -3.58
N ILE A 117 9.35 17.83 -3.53
CA ILE A 117 9.48 16.94 -2.36
C ILE A 117 10.88 16.33 -2.23
N GLU A 118 11.60 16.13 -3.35
CA GLU A 118 13.01 15.68 -3.31
C GLU A 118 13.95 16.77 -2.75
N GLN A 119 13.54 18.04 -2.74
CA GLN A 119 14.30 19.09 -2.05
C GLN A 119 14.13 19.02 -0.52
N TYR A 120 13.09 18.33 -0.03
CA TYR A 120 12.88 18.00 1.38
C TYR A 120 13.68 16.77 1.82
N ARG A 121 14.40 16.09 0.92
CA ARG A 121 15.29 14.98 1.30
C ARG A 121 16.53 15.50 2.07
N PRO A 122 17.12 14.68 2.96
CA PRO A 122 17.93 15.12 4.09
C PRO A 122 19.35 15.63 3.77
N SER A 123 19.69 16.03 2.53
CA SER A 123 21.05 16.53 2.25
C SER A 123 21.28 17.98 2.66
N LYS A 124 20.21 18.79 2.82
CA LYS A 124 20.30 20.17 3.33
C LYS A 124 20.04 20.29 4.84
N TYR A 125 19.40 19.29 5.44
CA TYR A 125 18.95 19.34 6.82
C TYR A 125 20.04 19.05 7.85
N ASP A 126 21.14 18.40 7.46
CA ASP A 126 22.30 18.26 8.35
C ASP A 126 22.90 19.62 8.73
N GLN A 127 22.70 20.67 7.90
CA GLN A 127 23.26 22.00 8.14
C GLN A 127 22.44 22.87 9.11
N GLU A 128 21.10 22.75 9.12
CA GLU A 128 20.25 23.48 10.08
C GLU A 128 20.19 22.82 11.46
N ILE A 129 20.54 21.53 11.55
CA ILE A 129 20.53 20.78 12.81
C ILE A 129 21.83 21.03 13.62
N GLU A 130 22.95 21.39 12.97
CA GLU A 130 24.19 21.77 13.65
C GLU A 130 24.05 23.01 14.54
N GLN A 131 23.12 23.92 14.26
CA GLN A 131 22.92 25.11 15.08
C GLN A 131 22.33 24.79 16.47
N TYR A 132 21.82 23.57 16.67
CA TYR A 132 21.25 23.08 17.92
C TYR A 132 22.16 22.06 18.64
N ARG A 133 23.42 21.91 18.20
CA ARG A 133 24.49 21.20 18.93
C ARG A 133 25.26 22.17 19.82
#